data_AF-A0A396PA54-F1
#
_entry.id   AF-A0A396PA54-F1
#
_cell.length_a   1.000
_cell.length_b   1.000
_cell.length_c   1.000
_cell.angle_alpha   90.00
_cell.angle_beta   90.00
_cell.angle_gamma   90.00
#
_symmetry.space_group_name_H-M   'P 1'
#
loop_
_entity.id
_entity.type
_entity.pdbx_description
1 polymer ?
#
loop_
_entity_poly.entity_id
_entity_poly.type
_entity_poly.pdbx_seq_one_letter_code
_entity_poly.pdbx_strand_id
1 'polypeptide(L)'
;MYLVKTTNGDKILNSADAVKSIKKEDIEKIYFLTEVNYDSVISNADIRDCIYSYLKGKQLSKETVVDYVASVLDVKKNEVSKVITAMKREKIIYVERDYGSIGID
;
A
#
# COMPACT_ATOMS: atom_id res chain seq x y z
N MET A 1 -5.91 12.62 -18.27
CA MET A 1 -6.64 11.60 -19.07
C MET A 1 -8.07 11.52 -18.54
N TYR A 2 -9.02 10.95 -19.26
CA TYR A 2 -10.42 10.86 -18.85
C TYR A 2 -10.91 9.43 -18.96
N LEU A 3 -11.66 8.95 -17.97
CA LEU A 3 -12.49 7.75 -18.08
C LEU A 3 -13.93 8.21 -18.27
N VAL A 4 -14.53 7.84 -19.39
CA VAL A 4 -15.93 8.14 -19.71
C VAL A 4 -16.70 6.84 -19.69
N LYS A 5 -17.62 6.71 -18.73
CA LYS A 5 -18.59 5.61 -18.71
C LYS A 5 -19.71 5.92 -19.67
N THR A 6 -19.92 5.03 -20.63
CA THR A 6 -21.00 5.16 -21.61
C THR A 6 -21.89 3.94 -21.60
N THR A 7 -23.12 4.11 -22.08
CA THR A 7 -24.09 3.01 -22.26
C THR A 7 -23.56 1.89 -23.18
N ASN A 8 -22.60 2.21 -24.05
CA ASN A 8 -22.00 1.30 -25.02
C ASN A 8 -20.60 0.79 -24.60
N GLY A 9 -20.22 1.02 -23.35
CA GLY A 9 -18.94 0.61 -22.78
C GLY A 9 -18.01 1.75 -22.39
N ASP A 10 -17.12 1.48 -21.45
CA ASP A 10 -16.22 2.47 -20.88
C ASP A 10 -15.11 2.86 -21.88
N LYS A 11 -14.78 4.15 -21.96
CA LYS A 11 -13.75 4.69 -22.85
C LYS A 11 -12.70 5.46 -22.07
N ILE A 12 -11.42 5.27 -22.40
CA ILE A 12 -10.31 6.08 -21.90
C ILE A 12 -9.88 7.06 -22.99
N LEU A 13 -9.85 8.35 -22.67
CA LEU A 13 -9.60 9.43 -23.61
C LEU A 13 -8.53 10.40 -23.10
N ASN A 14 -7.68 10.90 -24.00
CA ASN A 14 -6.52 11.71 -23.62
C ASN A 14 -6.76 13.23 -23.60
N SER A 15 -7.91 13.71 -24.08
CA SER A 15 -8.21 15.15 -24.15
C SER A 15 -9.69 15.44 -23.88
N ALA A 16 -9.98 16.68 -23.46
CA ALA A 16 -11.35 17.13 -23.25
C ALA A 16 -12.14 17.19 -24.57
N ASP A 17 -11.48 17.47 -25.69
CA ASP A 17 -12.13 17.54 -27.00
C ASP A 17 -12.56 16.16 -27.50
N ALA A 18 -11.79 15.11 -27.17
CA ALA A 18 -12.21 13.73 -27.42
C ALA A 18 -13.41 13.31 -26.56
N VAL A 19 -13.59 13.89 -25.37
CA VAL A 19 -14.79 13.65 -24.55
C VAL A 19 -16.01 14.36 -25.16
N LYS A 20 -15.83 15.58 -25.68
CA LYS A 20 -16.90 16.36 -26.33
C LYS A 20 -17.40 15.74 -27.64
N SER A 21 -16.64 14.86 -28.27
CA SER A 21 -17.09 14.15 -29.48
C SER A 21 -18.03 12.98 -29.18
N ILE A 22 -18.19 12.59 -27.90
CA ILE A 22 -19.20 11.63 -27.46
C ILE A 22 -20.53 12.37 -27.28
N LYS A 23 -21.62 11.77 -27.78
CA LYS A 23 -22.96 12.30 -27.55
C LYS A 23 -23.26 12.28 -26.06
N LYS A 24 -23.70 13.42 -25.53
CA LYS A 24 -23.98 13.60 -24.10
C LYS A 24 -24.98 12.58 -23.55
N GLU A 25 -25.92 12.16 -24.39
CA GLU A 25 -26.95 11.15 -24.11
C GLU A 25 -26.36 9.77 -23.79
N ASP A 26 -25.22 9.44 -24.40
CA ASP A 26 -24.54 8.16 -24.20
C ASP A 26 -23.64 8.18 -22.95
N ILE A 27 -23.40 9.35 -22.33
CA ILE A 27 -22.48 9.51 -21.20
C ILE A 27 -23.22 9.36 -19.87
N GLU A 28 -22.83 8.37 -19.08
CA GLU A 28 -23.34 8.19 -17.72
C GLU A 28 -22.50 8.99 -16.71
N LYS A 29 -21.17 8.87 -16.79
CA LYS A 29 -20.22 9.49 -15.85
C LYS A 29 -18.90 9.82 -16.54
N ILE A 30 -18.27 10.88 -16.07
CA ILE A 30 -16.94 11.32 -16.52
C ILE A 30 -16.03 11.42 -15.29
N TYR A 31 -14.87 10.79 -15.36
CA TYR A 31 -13.82 10.86 -14.35
C TYR A 31 -12.58 11.49 -14.96
N PHE A 32 -11.95 12.39 -14.23
CA PHE A 32 -10.61 12.86 -14.55
C PHE A 32 -9.59 11.88 -13.98
N LEU A 33 -8.72 11.38 -14.84
CA LEU A 33 -7.63 10.48 -14.49
C LEU A 33 -6.33 11.26 -14.42
N THR A 34 -5.76 11.30 -13.21
CA THR A 34 -4.39 11.71 -12.95
C THR A 34 -3.50 10.49 -12.91
N GLU A 35 -2.26 10.63 -13.39
CA GLU A 35 -1.23 9.65 -13.14
C GLU A 35 -1.00 9.54 -11.63
N VAL A 36 -1.01 8.31 -11.13
CA VAL A 36 -0.70 8.01 -9.73
C VAL A 36 0.67 7.38 -9.71
N ASN A 37 1.55 7.85 -8.82
CA ASN A 37 2.85 7.20 -8.63
C ASN A 37 2.59 5.77 -8.11
N TYR A 38 3.15 4.76 -8.76
CA TYR A 38 3.05 3.37 -8.31
C TYR A 38 3.52 3.21 -6.86
N ASP A 39 4.59 3.91 -6.47
CA ASP A 39 5.08 3.94 -5.09
C ASP A 39 4.07 4.54 -4.08
N SER A 40 3.06 5.27 -4.56
CA SER A 40 1.97 5.83 -3.74
C SER A 40 0.70 4.98 -3.74
N VAL A 41 0.63 3.93 -4.58
CA VAL A 41 -0.44 2.93 -4.54
C VAL A 41 -0.32 2.09 -3.27
N ILE A 42 0.92 1.79 -2.88
CA ILE A 42 1.22 1.06 -1.65
C ILE A 42 1.28 2.08 -0.51
N SER A 43 0.25 2.07 0.31
CA SER A 43 0.15 2.95 1.47
C SER A 43 0.93 2.38 2.66
N ASN A 44 1.16 3.22 3.68
CA ASN A 44 1.66 2.74 4.97
C ASN A 44 0.74 1.66 5.60
N ALA A 45 -0.54 1.60 5.22
CA ALA A 45 -1.46 0.57 5.68
C ALA A 45 -1.13 -0.80 5.05
N ASP A 46 -0.83 -0.84 3.74
CA ASP A 46 -0.45 -2.08 3.05
C ASP A 46 0.87 -2.66 3.61
N ILE A 47 1.85 -1.78 3.86
CA ILE A 47 3.11 -2.16 4.53
C ILE A 47 2.82 -2.71 5.93
N ARG A 48 1.94 -2.06 6.71
CA ARG A 48 1.57 -2.48 8.07
C ARG A 48 0.88 -3.85 8.05
N ASP A 49 -0.06 -4.08 7.14
CA ASP A 49 -0.80 -5.34 7.01
C ASP A 49 0.11 -6.49 6.58
N CYS A 50 1.08 -6.22 5.71
CA CYS A 50 2.11 -7.19 5.33
C CYS A 50 3.01 -7.55 6.53
N ILE A 51 3.48 -6.55 7.28
CA ILE A 51 4.28 -6.77 8.51
C ILE A 51 3.49 -7.62 9.51
N TYR A 52 2.22 -7.28 9.77
CA TYR A 52 1.37 -8.04 10.69
C TYR A 52 1.20 -9.49 10.25
N SER A 53 0.90 -9.70 8.98
CA SER A 53 0.69 -11.04 8.42
C SER A 53 1.96 -11.88 8.51
N TYR A 54 3.13 -11.28 8.30
CA TYR A 54 4.41 -11.98 8.36
C TYR A 54 4.87 -12.31 9.78
N LEU A 55 4.62 -11.41 10.74
CA LEU A 55 4.95 -11.61 12.16
C LEU A 55 3.93 -12.49 12.92
N LYS A 56 2.79 -12.82 12.32
CA LYS A 56 1.72 -13.56 13.00
C LYS A 56 2.22 -14.90 13.55
N GLY A 57 2.32 -15.00 14.87
CA GLY A 57 2.78 -16.20 15.58
C GLY A 57 4.29 -16.46 15.49
N LYS A 58 5.09 -15.47 15.06
CA LYS A 58 6.53 -15.61 14.86
C LYS A 58 7.28 -14.40 15.42
N GLN A 59 8.42 -14.66 16.04
CA GLN A 59 9.41 -13.64 16.37
C GLN A 59 10.50 -13.65 15.29
N LEU A 60 10.77 -12.50 14.69
CA LEU A 60 11.76 -12.35 13.61
C LEU A 60 12.62 -11.12 13.86
N SER A 61 13.85 -11.14 13.35
CA SER A 61 14.72 -9.97 13.38
C SER A 61 14.15 -8.85 12.52
N LYS A 62 14.51 -7.61 12.85
CA LYS A 62 14.04 -6.43 12.09
C LYS A 62 14.47 -6.54 10.63
N GLU A 63 15.70 -6.97 10.39
CA GLU A 63 16.32 -7.08 9.06
C GLU A 63 15.53 -8.05 8.18
N THR A 64 15.18 -9.23 8.71
CA THR A 64 14.37 -10.23 8.00
C THR A 64 12.98 -9.72 7.63
N VAL A 65 12.33 -8.97 8.53
CA VAL A 65 11.01 -8.37 8.25
C VAL A 65 11.13 -7.29 7.18
N VAL A 66 12.14 -6.42 7.27
CA VAL A 66 12.38 -5.35 6.30
C VAL A 66 12.64 -5.92 4.91
N ASP A 67 13.49 -6.93 4.80
CA ASP A 67 13.86 -7.54 3.52
C ASP A 67 12.67 -8.26 2.87
N TYR A 68 11.91 -9.02 3.65
CA TYR A 68 10.71 -9.70 3.15
C TYR A 68 9.66 -8.71 2.64
N VAL A 69 9.28 -7.73 3.47
CA VAL A 69 8.20 -6.80 3.13
C VAL A 69 8.61 -5.89 1.97
N ALA A 70 9.87 -5.43 1.92
CA ALA A 70 10.39 -4.67 0.79
C ALA A 70 10.33 -5.46 -0.52
N SER A 71 10.67 -6.75 -0.49
CA SER A 71 10.62 -7.60 -1.68
C SER A 71 9.20 -7.95 -2.12
N VAL A 72 8.27 -8.17 -1.18
CA VAL A 72 6.89 -8.58 -1.51
C VAL A 72 6.07 -7.42 -2.06
N LEU A 73 6.27 -6.23 -1.50
CA LEU A 73 5.53 -5.03 -1.87
C LEU A 73 6.25 -4.15 -2.90
N ASP A 74 7.47 -4.54 -3.31
CA ASP A 74 8.34 -3.75 -4.19
C ASP A 74 8.52 -2.30 -3.70
N VAL A 75 8.80 -2.14 -2.40
CA VAL A 75 8.99 -0.84 -1.75
C VAL A 75 10.40 -0.69 -1.18
N LYS A 76 10.85 0.57 -1.02
CA LYS A 76 12.16 0.86 -0.42
C LYS A 76 12.19 0.39 1.04
N LYS A 77 13.27 -0.30 1.43
CA LYS A 77 13.54 -0.75 2.82
C LYS A 77 13.41 0.36 3.87
N ASN A 78 13.71 1.61 3.49
CA ASN A 78 13.58 2.77 4.36
C ASN A 78 12.11 3.06 4.73
N GLU A 79 11.17 2.91 3.79
CA GLU A 79 9.74 3.11 4.07
C GLU A 79 9.21 2.04 5.03
N VAL A 80 9.59 0.77 4.81
CA VAL A 80 9.27 -0.32 5.74
C VAL A 80 9.85 -0.05 7.14
N SER A 81 11.08 0.44 7.22
CA SER A 81 11.71 0.79 8.50
C SER A 81 10.99 1.92 9.25
N LYS A 82 10.46 2.91 8.53
CA LYS A 82 9.63 3.99 9.11
C LYS A 82 8.33 3.41 9.67
N VAL A 83 7.65 2.54 8.92
CA VAL A 83 6.41 1.89 9.35
C VAL A 83 6.64 1.02 10.59
N ILE A 84 7.69 0.19 10.62
CA ILE A 84 8.08 -0.59 11.81
C ILE A 84 8.30 0.33 13.02
N THR A 85 8.97 1.46 12.83
CA THR A 85 9.22 2.43 13.91
C THR A 85 7.91 3.04 14.43
N ALA A 86 6.98 3.39 13.53
CA ALA A 86 5.66 3.89 13.90
C ALA A 86 4.87 2.82 14.67
N MET A 87 4.84 1.57 14.19
CA MET A 87 4.16 0.45 14.85
C MET A 87 4.72 0.17 16.24
N LYS A 88 6.05 0.27 16.44
CA LYS A 88 6.67 0.15 17.78
C LYS A 88 6.20 1.25 18.72
N ARG A 89 6.17 2.50 18.24
CA ARG A 89 5.68 3.66 19.01
C ARG A 89 4.19 3.53 19.37
N GLU A 90 3.41 2.98 18.45
CA GLU A 90 1.98 2.67 18.61
C GLU A 90 1.72 1.43 19.48
N LYS A 91 2.77 0.76 19.97
CA LYS A 91 2.72 -0.48 20.78
C LYS A 91 2.00 -1.65 20.09
N ILE A 92 2.00 -1.63 18.76
CA ILE A 92 1.43 -2.66 17.91
C ILE A 92 2.34 -3.89 17.85
N ILE A 93 3.64 -3.65 17.73
CA ILE A 93 4.71 -4.65 17.82
C ILE A 93 5.71 -4.18 18.86
N TYR A 94 6.44 -5.11 19.46
CA TYR A 94 7.45 -4.82 20.46
C TYR A 94 8.75 -5.54 20.13
N VAL A 95 9.85 -5.02 20.67
CA VAL A 95 11.10 -5.77 20.73
C VAL A 95 10.99 -6.62 21.99
N GLU A 96 10.94 -7.93 21.82
CA GLU A 96 11.08 -8.83 22.94
C GLU A 96 12.49 -8.67 23.51
N ARG A 97 12.56 -8.29 24.78
CA ARG A 97 13.82 -8.33 25.52
C ARG A 97 13.95 -9.75 26.04
N ASP A 98 15.12 -10.37 25.85
CA ASP A 98 15.48 -11.56 26.58
C ASP A 98 15.35 -11.24 28.07
N TYR A 99 14.24 -11.65 28.68
CA TYR A 99 14.22 -11.89 30.10
C TYR A 99 15.04 -13.17 30.26
N GLY A 100 16.36 -13.00 30.33
CA GLY A 100 17.30 -14.10 30.60
C GLY A 100 16.68 -14.97 31.67
N SER A 101 16.62 -16.27 31.38
CA SER A 101 16.05 -17.35 32.20
C SER A 101 15.66 -16.86 33.58
N ILE A 102 14.36 -16.77 33.87
CA ILE A 102 13.90 -16.63 35.26
C ILE A 102 14.48 -17.85 35.96
N GLY A 103 15.64 -17.65 36.59
CA GLY A 103 16.36 -18.67 37.32
C GLY A 103 15.48 -19.07 38.47
N ILE A 104 14.71 -20.13 38.27
CA ILE A 104 14.19 -20.92 39.37
C ILE A 104 15.40 -21.74 39.80
N ASP A 105 16.14 -21.19 40.77
CA ASP A 105 17.02 -21.97 41.65
C ASP A 105 16.15 -22.53 42.79
#